data_AF-X1S7Y3-F1
#
_entry.id   AF-X1S7Y3-F1
#
_cell.length_a   1.000
_cell.length_b   1.000
_cell.length_c   1.000
_cell.angle_alpha   90.00
_cell.angle_beta   90.00
_cell.angle_gamma   90.00
#
_symmetry.space_group_name_H-M   'P 1'
#
loop_
_entity.id
_entity.type
_entity.pdbx_description
1 polymer ?
#
loop_
_entity_poly.entity_id
_entity_poly.type
_entity_poly.pdbx_seq_one_letter_code
_entity_poly.pdbx_strand_id
1 'polypeptide(L)'
;MGFCEHCGEPINYLPFKCKYCGGVYCKKHRLPENHECTFEIKHGPIIPLNLREGPSKRVNSHRAPREFKKYIKRQEKHKQRTIKHYESYDNKTTKTNSTTYLIIAILIMSIASMVMGYPLSLILTLSSYSFLELYLWTFITSLFVSYTSDLFGLFFLFILILFFYMIIKNIERIFGKKFLLQLYFICA
;
A
#
# COMPACT_ATOMS: atom_id res chain seq x y z
N MET A 1 -0.56 48.93 -33.92
CA MET A 1 0.28 47.76 -34.24
C MET A 1 1.51 47.78 -33.36
N GLY A 2 1.92 46.64 -32.79
CA GLY A 2 3.16 46.55 -32.01
C GLY A 2 4.35 46.27 -32.91
N PHE A 3 5.53 46.78 -32.55
CA PHE A 3 6.80 46.48 -33.22
C PHE A 3 7.61 45.53 -32.34
N CYS A 4 8.44 44.69 -32.96
CA CYS A 4 9.35 43.82 -32.22
C CYS A 4 10.52 44.64 -31.68
N GLU A 5 10.79 44.59 -30.38
CA GLU A 5 11.88 45.35 -29.76
C GLU A 5 13.28 44.89 -30.20
N HIS A 6 13.41 43.65 -30.70
CA HIS A 6 14.69 43.11 -31.17
C HIS A 6 14.99 43.37 -32.65
N CYS A 7 13.97 43.33 -33.53
CA CYS A 7 14.16 43.45 -34.98
C CYS A 7 13.48 44.66 -35.63
N GLY A 8 12.69 45.43 -34.88
CA GLY A 8 11.97 46.60 -35.40
C GLY A 8 10.84 46.30 -36.38
N GLU A 9 10.65 45.03 -36.78
CA GLU A 9 9.59 44.65 -37.71
C GLU A 9 8.19 44.82 -37.09
N PRO A 10 7.19 45.29 -37.87
CA PRO A 10 5.80 45.34 -37.41
C PRO A 10 5.28 43.92 -37.16
N ILE A 11 4.70 43.71 -35.98
CA ILE A 11 4.14 42.42 -35.58
C ILE A 11 2.75 42.29 -36.21
N ASN A 12 2.66 41.53 -37.30
CA ASN A 12 1.39 41.26 -37.98
C ASN A 12 0.47 40.29 -37.23
N TYR A 13 0.99 39.53 -36.27
CA TYR A 13 0.26 38.56 -35.45
C TYR A 13 0.17 39.01 -33.98
N LEU A 14 -0.35 38.15 -33.10
CA LEU A 14 -0.39 38.42 -31.66
C LEU A 14 1.03 38.66 -31.09
N PRO A 15 1.27 39.78 -30.36
CA PRO A 15 2.56 40.07 -29.75
C PRO A 15 2.89 39.07 -28.63
N PHE A 16 4.12 38.54 -28.62
CA PHE A 16 4.59 37.65 -27.55
C PHE A 16 5.36 38.45 -26.50
N LYS A 17 4.94 38.37 -25.24
CA LYS A 17 5.63 38.99 -24.10
C LYS A 17 6.52 37.96 -23.40
N CYS A 18 7.82 38.24 -23.32
CA CYS A 18 8.76 37.36 -22.62
C CYS A 18 8.53 37.42 -21.10
N LYS A 19 8.55 36.27 -20.40
CA LYS A 19 8.32 36.19 -18.95
C LYS A 19 9.48 36.73 -18.10
N TYR A 20 10.68 36.76 -18.67
CA TYR A 20 11.90 37.18 -17.97
C TYR A 20 12.12 38.70 -18.14
N CYS A 21 12.45 39.15 -19.36
CA CYS A 21 12.73 40.57 -19.63
C CYS A 21 11.48 41.45 -19.75
N GLY A 22 10.30 40.88 -20.00
CA GLY A 22 9.04 41.64 -20.13
C GLY A 22 8.84 42.34 -21.49
N GLY A 23 9.80 42.26 -22.41
CA GLY A 23 9.74 42.86 -23.74
C GLY A 23 8.77 42.16 -24.71
N VAL A 24 8.41 42.86 -25.79
CA VAL A 24 7.47 42.39 -26.83
C VAL A 24 8.20 42.01 -28.12
N TYR A 25 7.98 40.77 -28.55
CA TYR A 25 8.73 40.17 -29.67
C TYR A 25 7.82 39.50 -30.71
N CYS A 26 8.34 39.38 -31.95
CA CYS A 26 7.70 38.66 -33.03
C CYS A 26 7.89 37.12 -32.89
N LYS A 27 7.22 36.34 -33.74
CA LYS A 27 7.26 34.85 -33.70
C LYS A 27 8.69 34.26 -33.74
N LYS A 28 9.61 34.93 -34.45
CA LYS A 28 11.03 34.53 -34.59
C LYS A 28 11.82 34.77 -33.30
N HIS A 29 11.57 35.89 -32.64
CA HIS A 29 12.28 36.34 -31.44
C HIS A 29 11.55 35.99 -30.13
N ARG A 30 10.57 35.06 -30.16
CA ARG A 30 9.76 34.70 -28.98
C ARG A 30 10.54 33.94 -27.90
N LEU A 31 11.61 33.21 -28.27
CA LEU A 31 12.44 32.47 -27.31
C LEU A 31 13.46 33.41 -26.66
N PRO A 32 13.76 33.25 -25.36
CA PRO A 32 14.75 34.07 -24.64
C PRO A 32 16.14 34.13 -25.30
N GLU A 33 16.55 33.03 -25.94
CA GLU A 33 17.83 32.93 -26.65
C GLU A 33 17.90 33.82 -27.90
N ASN A 34 16.75 34.12 -28.51
CA ASN A 34 16.67 34.84 -29.78
C ASN A 34 16.52 36.36 -29.62
N HIS A 35 16.54 36.90 -28.40
CA HIS A 35 16.44 38.36 -28.19
C HIS A 35 17.35 38.88 -27.07
N GLU A 36 18.45 38.17 -26.79
CA GLU A 36 19.41 38.53 -25.74
C GLU A 36 18.74 38.77 -24.37
N CYS A 37 17.90 37.81 -23.95
CA CYS A 37 17.14 37.95 -22.72
C CYS A 37 18.04 37.94 -21.47
N THR A 38 17.83 38.86 -20.54
CA THR A 38 18.62 39.00 -19.30
C THR A 38 18.31 37.92 -18.23
N PHE A 39 17.36 37.02 -18.47
CA PHE A 39 16.91 35.91 -17.59
C PHE A 39 16.52 36.24 -16.13
N GLU A 40 16.62 37.50 -15.70
CA GLU A 40 16.10 37.94 -14.41
C GLU A 40 14.56 37.88 -14.40
N ILE A 41 13.99 37.11 -13.47
CA ILE A 41 12.54 36.97 -13.33
C ILE A 41 11.99 38.26 -12.72
N LYS A 42 11.63 39.23 -13.56
CA LYS A 42 11.00 40.48 -13.09
C LYS A 42 9.51 40.34 -12.80
N HIS A 43 8.89 39.24 -13.25
CA HIS A 43 7.48 38.95 -13.05
C HIS A 43 7.31 37.62 -12.31
N GLY A 44 7.35 37.68 -10.98
CA GLY A 44 6.79 36.60 -10.16
C GLY A 44 5.27 36.47 -10.40
N PRO A 45 4.67 35.30 -10.15
CA PRO A 45 3.22 35.17 -10.22
C PRO A 45 2.59 36.21 -9.29
N ILE A 46 1.77 37.10 -9.85
CA ILE A 46 0.91 37.98 -9.08
C ILE A 46 -0.14 37.06 -8.46
N ILE A 47 0.16 36.51 -7.29
CA ILE A 47 -0.87 35.94 -6.43
C ILE A 47 -1.75 37.15 -6.10
N PRO A 48 -3.04 37.17 -6.45
CA PRO A 48 -3.91 38.24 -6.01
C PRO A 48 -4.05 38.12 -4.49
N LEU A 49 -3.12 38.73 -3.76
CA LEU A 49 -3.25 39.02 -2.34
C LEU A 49 -4.36 40.04 -2.23
N ASN A 50 -5.61 39.58 -2.20
CA ASN A 50 -6.67 40.28 -1.48
C ASN A 50 -6.41 40.15 0.03
N LEU A 51 -5.20 40.50 0.46
CA LEU A 51 -4.88 40.75 1.86
C LEU A 51 -5.05 42.25 2.03
N ARG A 52 -6.27 42.61 2.41
CA ARG A 52 -6.58 43.86 3.10
C ARG A 52 -5.46 44.07 4.13
N GLU A 53 -4.58 45.03 3.87
CA GLU A 53 -3.44 45.37 4.73
C GLU A 53 -3.98 45.91 6.07
N GLY A 54 -4.35 44.99 6.96
CA GLY A 54 -4.36 45.25 8.38
C GLY A 54 -2.91 45.26 8.88
N PRO A 55 -2.59 46.07 9.90
CA PRO A 55 -1.22 46.17 10.41
C PRO A 55 -0.68 44.79 10.77
N SER A 56 0.42 44.41 10.11
CA SER A 56 1.14 43.16 10.31
C SER A 56 1.64 43.10 11.76
N LYS A 57 0.85 42.47 12.62
CA LYS A 57 1.30 42.07 13.95
C LYS A 57 2.33 40.96 13.74
N ARG A 58 3.58 41.22 14.11
CA ARG A 58 4.61 40.17 14.28
C ARG A 58 4.02 39.06 15.14
N VAL A 59 3.63 37.95 14.52
CA VAL A 59 3.11 36.78 15.23
C VAL A 59 4.31 36.11 15.89
N ASN A 60 4.45 36.30 17.20
CA ASN A 60 5.43 35.57 18.01
C ASN A 60 5.22 34.06 17.81
N SER A 61 6.22 33.38 17.22
CA SER A 61 6.18 31.93 16.90
C SER A 61 6.12 31.00 18.12
N HIS A 62 6.17 31.56 19.34
CA HIS A 62 6.40 30.80 20.56
C HIS A 62 5.14 30.26 21.25
N ARG A 63 3.93 30.57 20.76
CA ARG A 63 2.70 29.94 21.26
C ARG A 63 1.77 29.64 20.09
N ALA A 64 1.76 28.37 19.67
CA ALA A 64 0.65 27.84 18.88
C ALA A 64 -0.68 28.28 19.54
N PRO A 65 -1.62 28.86 18.77
CA PRO A 65 -2.88 29.34 19.31
C PRO A 65 -3.56 28.27 20.16
N ARG A 66 -4.18 28.65 21.28
CA ARG A 66 -4.85 27.70 22.19
C ARG A 66 -5.84 26.80 21.43
N GLU A 67 -6.47 27.33 20.39
CA GLU A 67 -7.38 26.59 19.49
C GLU A 67 -6.65 25.51 18.66
N PHE A 68 -5.45 25.78 18.15
CA PHE A 68 -4.65 24.79 17.43
C PHE A 68 -4.24 23.62 18.33
N LYS A 69 -3.85 23.90 19.59
CA LYS A 69 -3.56 22.85 20.59
C LYS A 69 -4.79 22.00 20.90
N LYS A 70 -5.97 22.62 21.02
CA LYS A 70 -7.24 21.89 21.21
C LYS A 70 -7.56 20.99 20.02
N TYR A 71 -7.30 21.45 18.80
CA TYR A 71 -7.50 20.67 17.58
C TYR A 71 -6.59 19.43 17.52
N ILE A 72 -5.28 19.59 17.76
CA ILE A 72 -4.33 18.45 17.79
C ILE A 72 -4.75 17.44 18.86
N LYS A 73 -5.10 17.91 20.07
CA LYS A 73 -5.55 17.02 21.16
C LYS A 73 -6.81 16.22 20.78
N ARG A 74 -7.74 16.81 20.00
CA ARG A 74 -8.91 16.09 19.47
C ARG A 74 -8.52 15.04 18.45
N GLN A 75 -7.62 15.36 17.52
CA GLN A 75 -7.10 14.40 16.54
C GLN A 75 -6.38 13.22 17.21
N GLU A 76 -5.50 13.48 18.18
CA GLU A 76 -4.82 12.44 18.96
C GLU A 76 -5.81 11.54 19.69
N LYS A 77 -6.85 12.12 20.30
CA LYS A 77 -7.90 11.33 20.96
C LYS A 77 -8.67 10.45 19.98
N HIS A 78 -8.95 10.93 18.77
CA HIS A 78 -9.55 10.11 17.71
C HIS A 78 -8.62 8.96 17.28
N LYS A 79 -7.33 9.25 17.04
CA LYS A 79 -6.31 8.24 16.72
C LYS A 79 -6.16 7.18 17.82
N GLN A 80 -6.16 7.59 19.09
CA GLN A 80 -6.08 6.66 20.21
C GLN A 80 -7.32 5.75 20.30
N ARG A 81 -8.52 6.27 20.01
CA ARG A 81 -9.74 5.46 19.99
C ARG A 81 -9.69 4.40 18.89
N THR A 82 -9.24 4.76 17.68
CA THR A 82 -9.11 3.80 16.57
C THR A 82 -8.08 2.72 16.89
N ILE A 83 -6.94 3.09 17.49
CA ILE A 83 -5.91 2.13 17.91
C ILE A 83 -6.46 1.16 18.96
N LYS A 84 -7.13 1.66 20.00
CA LYS A 84 -7.73 0.81 21.06
C LYS A 84 -8.77 -0.16 20.52
N HIS A 85 -9.60 0.28 19.56
CA HIS A 85 -10.56 -0.62 18.91
C HIS A 85 -9.85 -1.73 18.12
N TYR A 86 -8.77 -1.40 17.42
CA TYR A 86 -7.96 -2.38 16.69
C TYR A 86 -7.25 -3.36 17.63
N GLU A 87 -6.60 -2.87 18.70
CA GLU A 87 -5.94 -3.71 19.71
C GLU A 87 -6.94 -4.61 20.46
N SER A 88 -8.14 -4.11 20.78
CA SER A 88 -9.18 -4.91 21.42
C SER A 88 -9.75 -5.98 20.49
N TYR A 89 -9.84 -5.69 19.20
CA TYR A 89 -10.21 -6.67 18.18
C TYR A 89 -9.12 -7.74 18.04
N ASP A 90 -7.85 -7.36 17.83
CA ASP A 90 -6.73 -8.30 17.70
C ASP A 90 -6.62 -9.19 18.95
N ASN A 91 -6.67 -8.63 20.16
CA ASN A 91 -6.64 -9.41 21.41
C ASN A 91 -7.81 -10.38 21.58
N LYS A 92 -8.99 -10.09 21.02
CA LYS A 92 -10.13 -11.01 21.06
C LYS A 92 -9.95 -12.16 20.06
N THR A 93 -9.27 -11.92 18.94
CA THR A 93 -8.93 -12.95 17.94
C THR A 93 -7.76 -13.83 18.40
N THR A 94 -6.71 -13.26 18.99
CA THR A 94 -5.54 -14.01 19.49
C THR A 94 -5.88 -14.88 20.70
N LYS A 95 -6.97 -14.57 21.43
CA LYS A 95 -7.46 -15.39 22.54
C LYS A 95 -8.11 -16.69 22.09
N THR A 96 -8.44 -16.86 20.81
CA THR A 96 -9.01 -18.11 20.31
C THR A 96 -7.92 -19.00 19.73
N ASN A 97 -7.55 -20.05 20.45
CA ASN A 97 -6.58 -21.07 20.07
C ASN A 97 -6.99 -21.91 18.82
N SER A 98 -8.06 -21.55 18.11
CA SER A 98 -8.62 -22.36 17.03
C SER A 98 -7.64 -22.49 15.86
N THR A 99 -6.98 -21.40 15.47
CA THR A 99 -5.97 -21.44 14.41
C THR A 99 -4.72 -22.21 14.83
N THR A 100 -4.30 -22.11 16.10
CA THR A 100 -3.19 -22.93 16.60
C THR A 100 -3.52 -24.43 16.54
N TYR A 101 -4.74 -24.84 16.88
CA TYR A 101 -5.13 -26.26 16.78
C TYR A 101 -5.19 -26.75 15.33
N LEU A 102 -5.67 -25.93 14.38
CA LEU A 102 -5.68 -26.29 12.96
C LEU A 102 -4.27 -26.47 12.40
N ILE A 103 -3.33 -25.60 12.75
CA ILE A 103 -1.93 -25.72 12.30
C ILE A 103 -1.27 -26.94 12.93
N ILE A 104 -1.51 -27.19 14.22
CA ILE A 104 -1.01 -28.39 14.90
C ILE A 104 -1.56 -29.65 14.21
N ALA A 105 -2.83 -29.68 13.83
CA ALA A 105 -3.42 -30.79 13.08
C ALA A 105 -2.76 -30.98 11.71
N ILE A 106 -2.53 -29.90 10.95
CA ILE A 106 -1.82 -29.96 9.65
C ILE A 106 -0.37 -30.46 9.83
N LEU A 107 0.33 -30.00 10.87
CA LEU A 107 1.69 -30.45 11.21
C LEU A 107 1.72 -31.94 11.56
N ILE A 108 0.78 -32.42 12.39
CA ILE A 108 0.66 -33.83 12.75
C ILE A 108 0.38 -34.67 11.52
N MET A 109 -0.53 -34.25 10.64
CA MET A 109 -0.85 -34.96 9.39
C MET A 109 0.35 -35.02 8.44
N SER A 110 1.12 -33.93 8.34
CA SER A 110 2.34 -33.86 7.53
C SER A 110 3.42 -34.81 8.07
N ILE A 111 3.68 -34.80 9.38
CA ILE A 111 4.65 -35.70 10.03
C ILE A 111 4.19 -37.16 9.93
N ALA A 112 2.90 -37.44 10.13
CA ALA A 112 2.34 -38.78 10.01
C ALA A 112 2.51 -39.35 8.58
N SER A 113 2.36 -38.52 7.55
CA SER A 113 2.60 -38.93 6.16
C SER A 113 4.07 -39.31 5.91
N MET A 114 5.00 -38.59 6.52
CA MET A 114 6.43 -38.85 6.41
C MET A 114 6.85 -40.13 7.15
N VAL A 115 6.21 -40.45 8.28
CA VAL A 115 6.52 -41.64 9.09
C VAL A 115 5.83 -42.92 8.58
N MET A 116 4.57 -42.83 8.15
CA MET A 116 3.77 -44.00 7.75
C MET A 116 3.98 -44.44 6.28
N GLY A 117 4.65 -43.62 5.45
CA GLY A 117 5.08 -44.00 4.10
C GLY A 117 3.95 -44.13 3.05
N TYR A 118 4.16 -45.03 2.07
CA TYR A 118 3.42 -45.18 0.82
C TYR A 118 1.87 -45.33 0.88
N PRO A 119 1.24 -46.00 1.87
CA PRO A 119 -0.22 -46.15 1.85
C PRO A 119 -0.96 -44.87 2.24
N LEU A 120 -0.38 -44.07 3.15
CA LEU A 120 -0.99 -42.81 3.59
C LEU A 120 -0.73 -41.69 2.58
N SER A 121 0.49 -41.64 2.03
CA SER A 121 0.86 -40.62 1.05
C SER A 121 0.01 -40.68 -0.22
N LEU A 122 -0.45 -41.87 -0.65
CA LEU A 122 -1.30 -42.03 -1.82
C LEU A 122 -2.68 -41.36 -1.68
N ILE A 123 -3.23 -41.31 -0.46
CA ILE A 123 -4.54 -40.71 -0.14
C ILE A 123 -4.41 -39.19 0.08
N LEU A 124 -3.27 -38.74 0.59
CA LEU A 124 -2.99 -37.34 0.92
C LEU A 124 -2.42 -36.53 -0.26
N THR A 125 -1.85 -37.20 -1.26
CA THR A 125 -1.27 -36.57 -2.45
C THR A 125 -2.27 -36.50 -3.60
N LEU A 126 -2.02 -35.56 -4.51
CA LEU A 126 -2.78 -35.44 -5.75
C LEU A 126 -2.36 -36.57 -6.69
N SER A 127 -3.08 -37.68 -6.61
CA SER A 127 -2.89 -38.85 -7.47
C SER A 127 -4.07 -39.00 -8.45
N SER A 128 -3.87 -39.77 -9.52
CA SER A 128 -4.94 -40.13 -10.45
C SER A 128 -6.11 -40.85 -9.78
N TYR A 129 -5.84 -41.56 -8.67
CA TYR A 129 -6.85 -42.21 -7.84
C TYR A 129 -7.73 -41.19 -7.11
N SER A 130 -7.13 -40.13 -6.52
CA SER A 130 -7.88 -39.06 -5.85
C SER A 130 -8.78 -38.27 -6.80
N PHE A 131 -8.40 -38.15 -8.08
CA PHE A 131 -9.21 -37.45 -9.08
C PHE A 131 -10.48 -38.23 -9.46
N LEU A 132 -10.41 -39.57 -9.48
CA LEU A 132 -11.56 -40.42 -9.81
C LEU A 132 -12.61 -40.46 -8.69
N GLU A 133 -12.20 -40.29 -7.44
CA GLU A 133 -13.08 -40.31 -6.26
C GLU A 133 -13.53 -38.91 -5.80
N LEU A 134 -13.17 -37.84 -6.52
CA LEU A 134 -13.54 -36.44 -6.21
C LEU A 134 -13.09 -35.95 -4.82
N TYR A 135 -11.96 -36.44 -4.31
CA TYR A 135 -11.41 -36.00 -3.02
C TYR A 135 -10.77 -34.60 -3.12
N LEU A 136 -11.60 -33.55 -3.02
CA LEU A 136 -11.19 -32.15 -3.14
C LEU A 136 -10.19 -31.72 -2.04
N TRP A 137 -10.18 -32.39 -0.88
CA TRP A 137 -9.22 -32.11 0.19
C TRP A 137 -7.76 -32.31 -0.25
N THR A 138 -7.52 -33.15 -1.26
CA THR A 138 -6.16 -33.49 -1.73
C THR A 138 -5.43 -32.30 -2.36
N PHE A 139 -6.16 -31.30 -2.85
CA PHE A 139 -5.56 -30.03 -3.29
C PHE A 139 -4.89 -29.28 -2.13
N ILE A 140 -5.46 -29.36 -0.93
CA ILE A 140 -4.92 -28.69 0.25
C ILE A 140 -3.90 -29.56 0.94
N THR A 141 -4.15 -30.86 1.07
CA THR A 141 -3.22 -31.75 1.79
C THR A 141 -1.94 -32.01 0.99
N SER A 142 -1.99 -32.05 -0.35
CA SER A 142 -0.79 -32.25 -1.19
C SER A 142 0.27 -31.15 -1.03
N LEU A 143 -0.15 -29.92 -0.72
CA LEU A 143 0.77 -28.82 -0.42
C LEU A 143 1.66 -29.11 0.79
N PHE A 144 1.18 -29.89 1.75
CA PHE A 144 1.89 -30.17 3.01
C PHE A 144 2.58 -31.53 3.04
N VAL A 145 2.59 -32.26 1.93
CA VAL A 145 3.24 -33.57 1.80
C VAL A 145 4.47 -33.43 0.90
N SER A 146 5.65 -33.52 1.48
CA SER A 146 6.90 -33.63 0.72
C SER A 146 7.20 -35.09 0.38
N TYR A 147 7.32 -35.41 -0.91
CA TYR A 147 7.74 -36.73 -1.37
C TYR A 147 9.26 -36.97 -1.23
N THR A 148 10.04 -35.89 -1.09
CA THR A 148 11.51 -35.93 -1.03
C THR A 148 12.00 -36.01 0.43
N SER A 149 12.90 -36.95 0.71
CA SER A 149 13.54 -37.12 2.03
C SER A 149 14.69 -36.14 2.31
N ASP A 150 14.98 -35.25 1.36
CA ASP A 150 16.10 -34.32 1.45
C ASP A 150 15.86 -33.25 2.53
N LEU A 151 16.93 -32.85 3.22
CA LEU A 151 16.92 -31.76 4.20
C LEU A 151 16.37 -30.45 3.60
N PHE A 152 16.64 -30.21 2.31
CA PHE A 152 16.11 -29.05 1.59
C PHE A 152 14.60 -29.12 1.40
N GLY A 153 14.04 -30.32 1.19
CA GLY A 153 12.59 -30.54 1.09
C GLY A 153 11.89 -30.24 2.42
N LEU A 154 12.46 -30.69 3.54
CA LEU A 154 11.95 -30.39 4.89
C LEU A 154 12.01 -28.89 5.21
N PHE A 155 13.09 -28.22 4.83
CA PHE A 155 13.23 -26.77 5.01
C PHE A 155 12.19 -25.98 4.21
N PHE A 156 11.96 -26.37 2.96
CA PHE A 156 10.94 -25.75 2.11
C PHE A 156 9.53 -25.98 2.65
N LEU A 157 9.23 -27.19 3.13
CA LEU A 157 7.96 -27.52 3.78
C LEU A 157 7.73 -26.66 5.03
N PHE A 158 8.76 -26.45 5.85
CA PHE A 158 8.67 -25.57 7.02
C PHE A 158 8.34 -24.13 6.63
N ILE A 159 9.00 -23.59 5.60
CA ILE A 159 8.70 -22.24 5.07
C ILE A 159 7.25 -22.16 4.58
N LEU A 160 6.78 -23.18 3.86
CA LEU A 160 5.41 -23.23 3.35
C LEU A 160 4.39 -23.20 4.51
N ILE A 161 4.62 -23.98 5.57
CA ILE A 161 3.77 -23.98 6.77
C ILE A 161 3.71 -22.58 7.41
N LEU A 162 4.84 -21.89 7.53
CA LEU A 162 4.88 -20.52 8.08
C LEU A 162 4.11 -19.52 7.20
N PHE A 163 4.23 -19.64 5.88
CA PHE A 163 3.50 -18.79 4.94
C PHE A 163 1.99 -19.02 5.02
N PHE A 164 1.55 -20.28 5.02
CA PHE A 164 0.14 -20.62 5.22
C PHE A 164 -0.36 -20.19 6.59
N TYR A 165 0.45 -20.28 7.65
CA TYR A 165 0.08 -19.73 8.96
C TYR A 165 -0.24 -18.24 8.88
N MET A 166 0.61 -17.45 8.21
CA MET A 166 0.37 -16.02 8.03
C MET A 166 -0.91 -15.76 7.24
N ILE A 167 -1.18 -16.53 6.18
CA ILE A 167 -2.41 -16.42 5.39
C ILE A 167 -3.64 -16.76 6.21
N ILE A 168 -3.66 -17.92 6.88
CA ILE A 168 -4.78 -18.40 7.69
C ILE A 168 -5.09 -17.39 8.80
N LYS A 169 -4.05 -16.85 9.46
CA LYS A 169 -4.20 -15.80 10.48
C LYS A 169 -4.73 -14.49 9.89
N ASN A 170 -4.34 -14.13 8.68
CA ASN A 170 -4.87 -12.96 7.99
C ASN A 170 -6.34 -13.15 7.61
N ILE A 171 -6.73 -14.32 7.12
CA ILE A 171 -8.12 -14.67 6.82
C ILE A 171 -8.97 -14.69 8.08
N GLU A 172 -8.47 -15.26 9.18
CA GLU A 172 -9.14 -15.23 10.49
C GLU A 172 -9.40 -13.79 10.96
N ARG A 173 -8.44 -12.88 10.72
CA ARG A 173 -8.57 -11.45 11.05
C ARG A 173 -9.60 -10.72 10.19
N ILE A 174 -9.82 -11.15 8.94
CA ILE A 174 -10.75 -10.47 8.01
C ILE A 174 -12.18 -11.02 8.15
N PHE A 175 -12.34 -12.35 8.14
CA PHE A 175 -13.65 -13.02 8.06
C PHE A 175 -14.10 -13.67 9.37
N GLY A 176 -13.21 -13.77 10.36
CA GLY A 176 -13.49 -14.39 11.64
C GLY A 176 -13.47 -15.92 11.61
N LYS A 177 -13.46 -16.53 12.81
CA LYS A 177 -13.31 -17.98 13.01
C LYS A 177 -14.42 -18.86 12.42
N LYS A 178 -15.66 -18.36 12.33
CA LYS A 178 -16.80 -19.15 11.81
C LYS A 178 -16.63 -19.45 10.33
N PHE A 179 -16.20 -18.44 9.57
CA PHE A 179 -15.90 -18.57 8.15
C PHE A 179 -14.76 -19.55 7.91
N LEU A 180 -13.71 -19.48 8.74
CA LEU A 180 -12.55 -20.36 8.65
C LEU A 180 -12.91 -21.83 8.91
N LEU A 181 -13.74 -22.11 9.93
CA LEU A 181 -14.25 -23.47 10.18
C LEU A 181 -15.16 -23.96 9.05
N GLN A 182 -16.02 -23.10 8.50
CA GLN A 182 -16.88 -23.47 7.37
C GLN A 182 -16.04 -23.78 6.12
N LEU A 183 -14.99 -23.00 5.84
CA LEU A 183 -14.02 -23.27 4.78
C LEU A 183 -13.35 -24.64 4.99
N TYR A 184 -12.91 -24.93 6.22
CA TYR A 184 -12.29 -26.22 6.54
C TYR A 184 -13.26 -27.38 6.27
N PHE A 185 -14.53 -27.30 6.68
CA PHE A 185 -15.52 -28.35 6.42
C PHE A 185 -15.95 -28.48 4.95
N ILE A 186 -15.82 -27.41 4.15
CA ILE A 186 -16.06 -27.47 2.70
C ILE A 186 -14.89 -28.20 2.00
N CYS A 187 -13.69 -28.04 2.53
CA CYS A 187 -12.49 -28.59 1.93
C CYS A 187 -12.05 -29.94 2.51
N ALA A 188 -12.51 -30.33 3.70
CA ALA A 188 -12.29 -31.63 4.32
C ALA A 188 -13.32 -32.63 3.83
#